data_AF-A0A086PUZ7-F1
#
_entry.id   AF-A0A086PUZ7-F1
#
_cell.length_a   1.000
_cell.length_b   1.000
_cell.length_c   1.000
_cell.angle_alpha   90.00
_cell.angle_beta   90.00
_cell.angle_gamma   90.00
#
_symmetry.space_group_name_H-M   'P 1'
#
loop_
_entity.id
_entity.type
_entity.pdbx_description
1 polymer ?
#
loop_
_entity_poly.entity_id
_entity_poly.type
_entity_poly.pdbx_seq_one_letter_code
_entity_poly.pdbx_strand_id
1 'polypeptide(L)'
;MRCVEECTLYQSLELLGAGKKRKKKTYTKPKKQKHKKKKVKLAVLKFYKVDGNDKVTRLRKECPRETCGAGVFMAAHKNRTYCGRCGLTYILNAEE
;
A
#
# COMPACT_ATOMS: atom_id res chain seq x y z
N MET A 1 -62.90 16.15 44.85
CA MET A 1 -62.62 16.73 46.18
C MET A 1 -61.43 17.67 46.00
N ARG A 2 -61.59 18.95 46.34
CA ARG A 2 -60.70 20.06 45.98
C ARG A 2 -59.31 19.88 46.61
N CYS A 3 -58.25 19.85 45.80
CA CYS A 3 -56.91 20.23 46.25
C CYS A 3 -56.82 21.75 46.09
N VAL A 4 -56.87 22.46 47.22
CA VAL A 4 -56.72 23.91 47.30
C VAL A 4 -55.26 24.27 47.02
N GLU A 5 -55.07 25.45 46.46
CA GLU A 5 -53.88 26.04 45.84
C GLU A 5 -52.56 25.67 46.56
N GLU A 6 -51.54 25.32 45.76
CA GLU A 6 -50.20 24.85 46.14
C GLU A 6 -49.99 23.32 46.30
N CYS A 7 -50.48 22.53 45.34
CA CYS A 7 -49.90 21.21 45.10
C CYS A 7 -48.69 21.34 44.16
N THR A 8 -47.54 21.76 44.69
CA THR A 8 -46.26 21.59 44.01
C THR A 8 -45.97 20.10 43.88
N LEU A 9 -46.34 19.51 42.74
CA LEU A 9 -45.94 18.15 42.43
C LEU A 9 -44.44 18.17 42.08
N TYR A 10 -43.60 17.78 43.03
CA TYR A 10 -42.21 17.44 42.75
C TYR A 10 -42.21 16.12 41.97
N GLN A 11 -42.42 16.19 40.66
CA GLN A 11 -42.17 15.06 39.79
C GLN A 11 -40.65 14.93 39.66
N SER A 12 -40.03 14.19 40.58
CA SER A 12 -38.68 13.68 40.43
C SER A 12 -38.69 12.67 39.28
N LEU A 13 -38.77 13.18 38.06
CA LEU A 13 -38.47 12.42 36.85
C LEU A 13 -37.01 12.02 37.00
N GLU A 14 -36.78 10.80 37.47
CA GLU A 14 -35.46 10.16 37.38
C GLU A 14 -35.09 10.20 35.90
N LEU A 15 -34.18 11.12 35.55
CA LEU A 15 -33.66 11.25 34.21
C LEU A 15 -33.00 9.91 33.86
N LEU A 16 -33.74 9.07 33.14
CA LEU A 16 -33.30 7.75 32.69
C LEU A 16 -32.00 7.89 31.89
N GLY A 17 -30.90 7.62 32.57
CA GLY A 17 -29.62 7.21 32.00
C GLY A 17 -28.99 8.20 31.03
N ALA A 18 -28.06 9.02 31.55
CA ALA A 18 -27.07 9.70 30.73
C ALA A 18 -26.29 8.64 29.91
N GLY A 19 -26.61 8.53 28.61
CA GLY A 19 -26.01 7.57 27.70
C GLY A 19 -24.48 7.62 27.75
N LYS A 20 -23.86 6.45 27.88
CA LYS A 20 -22.41 6.30 28.11
C LYS A 20 -21.62 7.04 27.02
N LYS A 21 -21.05 8.20 27.38
CA LYS A 21 -20.25 9.03 26.46
C LYS A 21 -19.14 8.17 25.85
N ARG A 22 -19.08 8.16 24.52
CA ARG A 22 -18.06 7.44 23.78
C ARG A 22 -16.68 7.92 24.21
N LYS A 23 -15.89 7.01 24.81
CA LYS A 23 -14.52 7.31 25.23
C LYS A 23 -13.69 7.76 24.03
N LYS A 24 -12.88 8.81 24.23
CA LYS A 24 -11.93 9.29 23.23
C LYS A 24 -10.97 8.15 22.88
N LYS A 25 -10.74 7.92 21.59
CA LYS A 25 -9.76 6.92 21.15
C LYS A 25 -8.36 7.42 21.52
N THR A 26 -7.69 6.71 22.41
CA THR A 26 -6.27 6.93 22.73
C THR A 26 -5.43 6.10 21.78
N TYR A 27 -4.70 6.76 20.88
CA TYR A 27 -3.79 6.09 19.96
C TYR A 27 -2.46 5.86 20.66
N THR A 28 -2.14 4.60 20.97
CA THR A 28 -0.90 4.23 21.67
C THR A 28 0.30 4.15 20.74
N LYS A 29 0.10 4.01 19.42
CA LYS A 29 1.16 3.86 18.42
C LYS A 29 1.11 4.97 17.37
N PRO A 30 2.28 5.44 16.88
CA PRO A 30 2.32 6.42 15.81
C PRO A 30 1.66 5.85 14.54
N LYS A 31 1.05 6.73 13.76
CA LYS A 31 0.37 6.36 12.51
C LYS A 31 1.39 5.84 11.50
N LYS A 32 1.14 4.65 10.95
CA LYS A 32 2.00 4.04 9.93
C LYS A 32 2.10 4.95 8.69
N GLN A 33 3.32 5.32 8.32
CA GLN A 33 3.58 6.02 7.06
C GLN A 33 3.35 5.08 5.88
N LYS A 34 2.60 5.56 4.88
CA LYS A 34 2.29 4.78 3.68
C LYS A 34 3.48 4.79 2.71
N HIS A 35 3.72 3.68 2.00
CA HIS A 35 4.76 3.59 0.98
C HIS A 35 4.45 4.55 -0.19
N LYS A 36 5.38 5.48 -0.46
CA LYS A 36 5.31 6.37 -1.62
C LYS A 36 6.14 5.76 -2.76
N LYS A 37 5.55 5.62 -3.96
CA LYS A 37 6.26 5.10 -5.14
C LYS A 37 7.32 6.09 -5.61
N LYS A 38 8.56 5.64 -5.74
CA LYS A 38 9.66 6.43 -6.32
C LYS A 38 9.48 6.50 -7.84
N LYS A 39 9.25 7.69 -8.39
CA LYS A 39 9.18 7.92 -9.84
C LYS A 39 10.57 8.25 -10.37
N VAL A 40 11.21 7.30 -11.05
CA VAL A 40 12.48 7.53 -11.74
C VAL A 40 12.16 8.01 -13.16
N LYS A 41 12.61 9.21 -13.51
CA LYS A 41 12.44 9.76 -14.87
C LYS A 41 13.22 8.89 -15.86
N LEU A 42 12.64 8.65 -17.04
CA LEU A 42 13.28 7.96 -18.17
C LEU A 42 13.88 6.58 -17.82
N ALA A 43 13.19 5.79 -16.99
CA ALA A 43 13.70 4.49 -16.55
C ALA A 43 13.93 3.48 -17.69
N VAL A 44 13.22 3.62 -18.81
CA VAL A 44 13.28 2.70 -19.97
C VAL A 44 14.63 2.75 -20.68
N LEU A 45 15.28 3.91 -20.74
CA LEU A 45 16.56 4.06 -21.43
C LEU A 45 17.68 3.24 -20.80
N LYS A 46 17.56 2.86 -19.52
CA LYS A 46 18.56 2.04 -18.81
C LYS A 46 18.62 0.60 -19.30
N PHE A 47 17.67 0.15 -20.12
CA PHE A 47 17.63 -1.24 -20.60
C PHE A 47 18.36 -1.43 -21.93
N TYR A 48 18.71 -0.35 -22.60
CA TYR A 48 19.30 -0.37 -23.93
C TYR A 48 20.65 0.32 -23.91
N LYS A 49 21.62 -0.25 -24.64
CA LYS A 49 22.87 0.40 -24.98
C LYS A 49 22.94 0.51 -26.49
N VAL A 50 23.21 1.71 -26.98
CA VAL A 50 23.39 1.98 -28.40
C VAL A 50 24.90 2.07 -28.64
N ASP A 51 25.42 1.18 -29.47
CA ASP A 51 26.81 1.26 -29.93
C ASP A 51 26.86 2.14 -31.19
N GLY A 52 27.99 2.82 -31.43
CA GLY A 52 28.14 3.83 -32.51
C GLY A 52 28.00 3.29 -33.96
N ASN A 53 27.78 1.99 -34.12
CA ASN A 53 27.50 1.33 -35.40
C ASN A 53 26.00 1.04 -35.57
N ASP A 54 25.12 1.85 -34.98
CA ASP A 54 23.65 1.73 -34.99
C ASP A 54 23.11 0.38 -34.49
N LYS A 55 23.91 -0.35 -33.70
CA LYS A 55 23.51 -1.61 -33.08
C LYS A 55 22.96 -1.34 -31.68
N VAL A 56 21.77 -1.87 -31.42
CA VAL A 56 21.10 -1.75 -30.11
C VAL A 56 21.25 -3.07 -29.35
N THR A 57 21.95 -3.03 -28.22
CA THR A 57 22.09 -4.18 -27.32
C THR A 57 21.14 -4.05 -26.12
N ARG A 58 20.48 -5.16 -25.75
CA ARG A 58 19.58 -5.24 -24.59
C ARG A 58 20.38 -5.67 -23.36
N LEU A 59 20.35 -4.88 -22.29
CA LEU A 59 21.17 -5.09 -21.09
C LEU A 59 20.53 -6.04 -20.07
N ARG A 60 19.22 -6.30 -20.17
CA ARG A 60 18.48 -7.13 -19.21
C ARG A 60 17.82 -8.31 -19.91
N LYS A 61 17.65 -9.40 -19.16
CA LYS A 61 16.93 -10.59 -19.61
C LYS A 61 15.44 -10.28 -19.80
N GLU A 62 14.88 -10.80 -20.89
CA GLU A 62 13.44 -10.77 -21.15
C GLU A 62 12.74 -11.90 -20.39
N CYS A 63 11.47 -11.72 -20.10
CA CYS A 63 10.69 -12.76 -19.46
C CYS A 63 10.38 -13.89 -20.47
N PRO A 64 10.62 -15.17 -20.13
CA PRO A 64 10.35 -16.30 -21.04
C PRO A 64 8.90 -16.78 -21.04
N ARG A 65 8.01 -16.17 -20.23
CA ARG A 65 6.62 -16.62 -20.15
C ARG A 65 5.82 -16.07 -21.32
N GLU A 66 4.98 -16.90 -21.92
CA GLU A 66 4.11 -16.53 -23.05
C GLU A 66 3.27 -15.26 -22.79
N THR A 67 2.86 -15.04 -21.54
CA THR A 67 2.08 -13.85 -21.13
C THR A 67 2.89 -12.56 -21.08
N CYS A 68 4.22 -12.68 -21.09
CA CYS A 68 5.19 -11.60 -20.92
C CYS A 68 6.25 -11.69 -22.01
N GLY A 69 5.85 -11.45 -23.25
CA GLY A 69 6.73 -11.50 -24.42
C GLY A 69 7.76 -10.36 -24.52
N ALA A 70 8.25 -10.16 -25.74
CA ALA A 70 9.30 -9.19 -26.08
C ALA A 70 8.96 -7.77 -25.59
N GLY A 71 9.86 -7.20 -24.79
CA GLY A 71 9.72 -5.87 -24.17
C GLY A 71 9.44 -5.88 -22.66
N VAL A 72 9.13 -7.02 -22.04
CA VAL A 72 9.05 -7.15 -20.58
C VAL A 72 10.40 -7.60 -20.01
N PHE A 73 11.17 -6.64 -19.50
CA PHE A 73 12.46 -6.94 -18.86
C PHE A 73 12.31 -7.40 -17.42
N MET A 74 13.11 -8.40 -17.04
CA MET A 74 13.22 -8.84 -15.66
C MET A 74 14.09 -7.87 -14.84
N ALA A 75 13.71 -7.65 -13.59
CA ALA A 75 14.49 -6.89 -12.63
C ALA A 75 15.65 -7.76 -12.11
N ALA A 76 16.88 -7.29 -12.33
CA ALA A 76 18.08 -7.89 -11.75
C ALA A 76 18.26 -7.38 -10.31
N HIS A 77 18.01 -8.25 -9.34
CA HIS A 77 18.41 -8.07 -7.95
C HIS A 77 19.67 -8.90 -7.68
N LYS A 78 20.34 -8.67 -6.54
CA LYS A 78 21.61 -9.34 -6.21
C LYS A 78 21.52 -10.87 -6.22
N ASN A 79 20.42 -11.41 -5.70
CA ASN A 79 20.22 -12.85 -5.50
C ASN A 79 19.10 -13.43 -6.37
N ARG A 80 18.44 -12.61 -7.19
CA ARG A 80 17.28 -13.06 -7.97
C ARG A 80 17.03 -12.20 -9.19
N THR A 81 16.45 -12.80 -10.22
CA THR A 81 15.82 -12.09 -11.33
C THR A 81 14.31 -12.21 -11.23
N TYR A 82 13.60 -11.08 -11.26
CA TYR A 82 12.16 -11.02 -11.03
C TYR A 82 11.39 -10.34 -12.16
N CYS A 83 10.32 -10.98 -12.63
CA CYS A 83 9.35 -10.40 -13.56
C CYS A 83 8.28 -9.59 -12.82
N GLY A 84 8.27 -8.27 -13.00
CA GLY A 84 7.29 -7.39 -12.35
C GLY A 84 5.84 -7.55 -12.83
N ARG A 85 5.61 -8.17 -14.01
CA ARG A 85 4.27 -8.37 -14.59
C ARG A 85 3.65 -9.70 -14.20
N CYS A 86 4.45 -10.78 -14.26
CA CYS A 86 4.00 -12.15 -14.09
C CYS A 86 4.39 -12.80 -12.77
N GLY A 87 5.22 -12.14 -11.96
CA GLY A 87 5.65 -12.67 -10.68
C GLY A 87 6.72 -13.77 -10.74
N LEU A 88 7.21 -14.14 -11.94
CA LEU A 88 8.28 -15.13 -12.08
C LEU A 88 9.56 -14.68 -11.37
N THR A 89 10.11 -15.56 -10.54
CA THR A 89 11.39 -15.38 -9.84
C THR A 89 12.33 -16.51 -10.20
N TYR A 90 13.51 -16.19 -10.73
CA TYR A 90 14.65 -17.10 -10.70
C TYR A 90 15.59 -16.67 -9.60
N ILE A 91 16.04 -17.62 -8.80
CA ILE A 91 17.06 -17.39 -7.76
C ILE A 91 18.40 -17.65 -8.43
N LEU A 92 19.28 -16.64 -8.39
CA LEU A 92 20.64 -16.80 -8.86
C LEU A 92 21.44 -17.22 -7.63
N ASN A 93 21.69 -18.51 -7.49
CA ASN A 93 22.66 -19.00 -6.51
C ASN A 93 24.03 -18.51 -6.98
N ALA A 94 24.76 -17.84 -6.09
CA ALA A 94 26.08 -17.29 -6.38
C ALA A 94 27.18 -18.37 -6.41
N GLU A 95 26.78 -19.65 -6.36
CA GLU A 95 27.64 -20.82 -6.24
C GLU A 95 27.27 -21.80 -7.36
N GLU A 96 27.73 -21.45 -8.55
CA GLU A 96 28.33 -22.30 -9.60
C GLU A 96 29.14 -21.39 -10.53
#